data_AF-A0A973RVW5-F1
#
_entry.id   AF-A0A973RVW5-F1
#
_cell.length_a   1.000
_cell.length_b   1.000
_cell.length_c   1.000
_cell.angle_alpha   90.00
_cell.angle_beta   90.00
_cell.angle_gamma   90.00
#
_symmetry.space_group_name_H-M   'P 1'
#
loop_
_entity.id
_entity.type
_entity.pdbx_description
1 polymer ?
#
loop_
_entity_poly.entity_id
_entity_poly.type
_entity_poly.pdbx_seq_one_letter_code
_entity_poly.pdbx_strand_id
1 'polypeptide(L)'
;MIPLDPLPNLIDQVYVRILEAISDRTLQPGQRIRQNELADKLGVSRQPVSHALHLLHRQGLVAESGKRGFEVTQLDPSRIRQLYEVRGAIDALAARLAAERADTDAAGCARLEAALAAGRRIDRTTTLAELIVLDVDFHRA
;
A
#
# COMPACT_ATOMS: atom_id res chain seq x y z
N MET A 1 -20.33 -26.46 2.63
CA MET A 1 -19.89 -25.05 2.64
C MET A 1 -20.17 -24.50 1.25
N ILE A 2 -21.00 -23.47 1.12
CA ILE A 2 -21.33 -22.88 -0.19
C ILE A 2 -20.22 -21.87 -0.52
N PRO A 3 -19.46 -22.04 -1.62
CA PRO A 3 -18.38 -21.12 -1.97
C PRO A 3 -18.97 -19.78 -2.45
N LEU A 4 -18.30 -18.68 -2.09
CA LEU A 4 -18.56 -17.35 -2.66
C LEU A 4 -17.64 -17.17 -3.87
N ASP A 5 -18.17 -16.65 -4.97
CA ASP A 5 -17.36 -16.29 -6.13
C ASP A 5 -16.41 -15.11 -5.80
N PRO A 6 -15.17 -15.11 -6.32
CA PRO A 6 -14.17 -14.09 -6.05
C PRO A 6 -14.42 -12.84 -6.91
N LEU A 7 -15.61 -12.24 -6.81
CA LEU A 7 -15.77 -10.86 -7.27
C LEU A 7 -15.00 -9.96 -6.30
N PRO A 8 -14.23 -8.96 -6.79
CA PRO A 8 -13.56 -8.03 -5.91
C PRO A 8 -14.63 -7.37 -5.05
N ASN A 9 -14.55 -7.63 -3.74
CA ASN A 9 -15.51 -7.15 -2.77
C ASN A 9 -15.60 -5.62 -2.93
N LEU A 10 -16.80 -5.06 -2.91
CA LEU A 10 -16.98 -3.60 -2.98
C LEU A 10 -16.11 -2.89 -1.93
N ILE A 11 -15.88 -3.53 -0.78
CA ILE A 11 -14.95 -3.06 0.26
C ILE A 11 -13.51 -2.94 -0.26
N ASP A 12 -13.02 -3.93 -1.02
CA ASP A 12 -11.67 -3.93 -1.59
C ASP A 12 -11.51 -2.82 -2.63
N GLN A 13 -12.53 -2.62 -3.48
CA GLN A 13 -12.54 -1.53 -4.46
C GLN A 13 -12.51 -0.16 -3.78
N VAL A 14 -13.32 0.03 -2.74
CA VAL A 14 -13.34 1.26 -1.93
C VAL A 14 -12.00 1.45 -1.22
N TYR A 15 -11.41 0.39 -0.66
CA TYR A 15 -10.09 0.41 -0.05
C TYR A 15 -9.02 0.88 -1.04
N VAL A 16 -8.94 0.27 -2.23
CA VAL A 16 -7.97 0.64 -3.26
C VAL A 16 -8.14 2.11 -3.64
N ARG A 17 -9.39 2.57 -3.82
CA ARG A 17 -9.63 3.95 -4.22
C ARG A 17 -9.25 4.98 -3.16
N ILE A 18 -9.45 4.67 -1.88
CA ILE A 18 -9.00 5.54 -0.79
C ILE A 18 -7.47 5.52 -0.67
N LEU A 19 -6.84 4.35 -0.83
CA LEU A 19 -5.38 4.22 -0.83
C LEU A 19 -4.73 5.05 -1.95
N GLU A 20 -5.29 5.00 -3.15
CA GLU A 20 -4.86 5.83 -4.29
C GLU A 20 -4.99 7.32 -3.95
N ALA A 21 -6.14 7.73 -3.41
CA ALA A 21 -6.38 9.13 -3.04
C ALA A 21 -5.44 9.63 -1.93
N ILE A 22 -5.01 8.78 -1.00
CA ILE A 22 -3.98 9.11 -0.02
C ILE A 22 -2.61 9.23 -0.70
N SER A 23 -2.30 8.30 -1.60
CA SER A 23 -1.01 8.23 -2.30
C SER A 23 -0.81 9.44 -3.22
N ASP A 24 -1.79 9.78 -4.04
CA ASP A 24 -1.73 10.93 -4.97
C ASP A 24 -1.97 12.29 -4.30
N ARG A 25 -2.20 12.30 -2.98
CA ARG A 25 -2.51 13.47 -2.13
C ARG A 25 -3.85 14.15 -2.42
N THR A 26 -4.76 13.51 -3.14
CA THR A 26 -6.18 13.91 -3.17
C THR A 26 -6.77 13.97 -1.76
N LEU A 27 -6.36 13.04 -0.89
CA LEU A 27 -6.53 13.09 0.56
C LEU A 27 -5.17 13.44 1.20
N GLN A 28 -5.06 14.63 1.76
CA GLN A 28 -3.78 15.14 2.29
C GLN A 28 -3.46 14.58 3.69
N PRO A 29 -2.18 14.43 4.06
CA PRO A 29 -1.79 14.10 5.44
C PRO A 29 -2.43 15.05 6.46
N GLY A 30 -3.03 14.50 7.52
CA GLY A 30 -3.79 15.25 8.53
C GLY A 30 -5.19 15.67 8.11
N GLN A 31 -5.63 15.37 6.88
CA GLN A 31 -6.99 15.67 6.46
C GLN A 31 -7.99 14.76 7.18
N ARG A 32 -8.99 15.37 7.82
CA ARG A 32 -10.13 14.65 8.40
C ARG A 32 -11.00 14.04 7.30
N ILE A 33 -11.34 12.77 7.48
CA ILE A 33 -12.17 11.97 6.59
C ILE A 33 -13.59 11.88 7.15
N ARG A 34 -14.53 12.54 6.46
CA ARG A 34 -15.96 12.45 6.76
C ARG A 34 -16.56 11.30 5.95
N GLN A 35 -16.94 10.21 6.62
CA GLN A 35 -17.36 8.97 5.96
C GLN A 35 -18.56 9.17 5.01
N ASN A 36 -19.54 9.99 5.39
CA ASN A 36 -20.71 10.26 4.53
C ASN A 36 -20.30 10.96 3.23
N GLU A 37 -19.50 12.04 3.33
CA GLU A 37 -19.05 12.78 2.14
C GLU A 37 -18.18 11.93 1.22
N LEU A 38 -17.34 11.05 1.80
CA LEU A 38 -16.53 10.12 1.01
C LEU A 38 -17.40 9.05 0.33
N ALA A 39 -18.44 8.55 1.01
CA ALA A 39 -19.40 7.62 0.45
C ALA A 39 -20.16 8.24 -0.73
N ASP A 40 -20.63 9.48 -0.59
CA ASP A 40 -21.30 10.23 -1.66
C ASP A 40 -20.39 10.42 -2.89
N LYS A 41 -19.12 10.79 -2.67
CA LYS A 41 -18.13 10.94 -3.75
C LYS A 41 -17.83 9.63 -4.49
N LEU A 42 -17.84 8.51 -3.77
CA LEU A 42 -17.57 7.19 -4.34
C LEU A 42 -18.82 6.52 -4.92
N GLY A 43 -20.02 7.11 -4.73
CA GLY A 43 -21.28 6.53 -5.20
C GLY A 43 -21.66 5.23 -4.48
N VAL A 44 -21.25 5.07 -3.22
CA VAL A 44 -21.50 3.86 -2.41
C VAL A 44 -22.16 4.22 -1.08
N SER A 45 -22.66 3.21 -0.34
CA SER A 45 -23.16 3.44 1.02
C SER A 45 -22.01 3.65 2.01
N ARG A 46 -22.32 4.14 3.22
CA ARG A 46 -21.32 4.38 4.27
C ARG A 46 -20.65 3.10 4.79
N GLN A 47 -21.34 1.96 4.76
CA GLN A 47 -20.82 0.70 5.34
C GLN A 47 -19.51 0.22 4.70
N PRO A 48 -19.37 0.09 3.36
CA PRO A 48 -18.10 -0.29 2.73
C PRO A 48 -16.98 0.73 2.99
N VAL A 49 -17.29 2.04 3.03
CA VAL A 49 -16.32 3.08 3.40
C VAL A 49 -15.82 2.90 4.83
N SER A 50 -16.70 2.64 5.78
CA SER A 50 -16.31 2.39 7.17
C SER A 50 -15.42 1.15 7.30
N HIS A 51 -15.73 0.06 6.59
CA HIS A 51 -14.91 -1.14 6.60
C HIS A 51 -13.53 -0.89 5.98
N ALA A 52 -13.46 -0.22 4.82
CA ALA A 52 -12.21 0.14 4.19
C ALA A 52 -11.34 1.03 5.09
N LEU A 53 -11.92 2.03 5.76
CA LEU A 53 -11.20 2.89 6.69
C LEU A 53 -10.67 2.13 7.91
N HIS A 54 -11.39 1.13 8.43
CA HIS A 54 -10.86 0.27 9.48
C HIS A 54 -9.67 -0.58 9.00
N LEU A 55 -9.70 -1.08 7.76
CA LEU A 55 -8.56 -1.80 7.18
C LEU A 55 -7.34 -0.87 7.05
N LEU A 56 -7.54 0.33 6.49
CA LEU A 56 -6.50 1.36 6.36
C LEU A 56 -5.95 1.80 7.73
N HIS A 57 -6.82 1.86 8.75
CA HIS A 57 -6.41 2.20 10.11
C HIS A 57 -5.49 1.15 10.71
N ARG A 58 -5.81 -0.13 10.53
CA ARG A 58 -4.95 -1.25 10.98
C ARG A 58 -3.58 -1.23 10.32
N GLN A 59 -3.48 -0.68 9.11
CA GLN A 59 -2.22 -0.51 8.38
C GLN A 59 -1.52 0.83 8.70
N GLY A 60 -2.13 1.69 9.52
CA GLY A 60 -1.58 2.98 9.91
C GLY A 60 -1.67 4.07 8.85
N LEU A 61 -2.45 3.87 7.78
CA LEU A 61 -2.65 4.87 6.71
C LEU A 61 -3.63 5.97 7.10
N VAL A 62 -4.52 5.66 8.04
CA VAL A 62 -5.40 6.62 8.71
C VAL A 62 -5.35 6.43 10.22
N ALA A 63 -5.56 7.50 10.98
CA ALA A 63 -5.62 7.51 12.44
C ALA A 63 -7.03 7.89 12.92
N GLU A 64 -7.43 7.43 14.11
CA GLU A 64 -8.68 7.86 14.72
C GLU A 64 -8.65 9.36 15.04
N SER A 65 -9.69 10.08 14.64
CA SER A 65 -9.87 11.50 14.93
C SER A 65 -11.20 11.70 15.67
N GLY A 66 -11.12 11.76 17.00
CA GLY A 66 -12.27 11.98 17.88
C GLY A 66 -13.26 10.82 17.88
N LYS A 67 -14.53 11.07 18.22
CA LYS A 67 -15.50 10.00 18.55
C LYS A 67 -15.97 9.15 17.35
N ARG A 68 -15.88 9.62 16.09
CA ARG A 68 -16.48 8.93 14.91
C ARG A 68 -15.78 9.25 13.58
N GLY A 69 -14.49 9.58 13.60
CA GLY A 69 -13.78 10.03 12.41
C GLY A 69 -12.42 9.37 12.26
N PHE A 70 -11.93 9.39 11.02
CA PHE A 70 -10.54 9.10 10.71
C PHE A 70 -9.89 10.38 10.16
N GLU A 71 -8.58 10.46 10.24
CA GLU A 71 -7.78 11.41 9.49
C GLU A 71 -6.64 10.68 8.80
N VAL A 72 -6.17 11.20 7.67
CA VAL A 72 -4.99 10.64 6.99
C VAL A 72 -3.79 10.79 7.91
N THR A 73 -3.03 9.72 8.12
CA THR A 73 -1.87 9.74 9.01
C THR A 73 -0.85 10.78 8.54
N GLN A 74 -0.35 11.59 9.48
CA GLN A 74 0.75 12.51 9.20
C GLN A 74 2.08 11.77 9.11
N LEU A 75 2.92 12.21 8.19
CA LEU A 75 4.29 11.70 8.08
C LEU A 75 5.14 12.30 9.19
N ASP A 76 5.67 11.43 10.04
CA ASP A 76 6.67 11.78 11.05
C ASP A 76 8.05 11.33 10.56
N PRO A 77 8.96 12.26 10.23
CA PRO A 77 10.30 11.92 9.77
C PRO A 77 11.10 11.06 10.76
N SER A 78 10.86 11.20 12.07
CA SER A 78 11.53 10.39 13.08
C SER A 78 11.06 8.94 13.05
N ARG A 79 9.74 8.74 12.95
CA ARG A 79 9.13 7.42 12.79
C ARG A 79 9.52 6.76 11.47
N ILE A 80 9.60 7.53 10.38
CA ILE A 80 10.07 7.04 9.08
C ILE A 80 11.51 6.52 9.22
N ARG A 81 12.40 7.27 9.88
CA ARG A 81 13.77 6.83 10.09
C ARG A 81 13.84 5.51 10.86
N GLN A 82 13.11 5.39 11.96
CA GLN A 82 13.02 4.15 12.76
C GLN A 82 12.49 2.98 11.93
N LEU A 83 11.50 3.21 11.06
CA LEU A 83 11.00 2.19 10.15
C LEU A 83 12.09 1.72 9.17
N TYR A 84 12.87 2.64 8.62
CA TYR A 84 13.98 2.30 7.72
C TYR A 84 15.13 1.59 8.42
N GLU A 85 15.36 1.80 9.72
CA GLU A 85 16.33 1.03 10.51
C GLU A 85 15.94 -0.46 10.56
N VAL A 86 14.67 -0.75 10.86
CA VAL A 86 14.16 -2.13 10.87
C VAL A 86 14.15 -2.72 9.47
N ARG A 87 13.66 -1.98 8.48
CA ARG A 87 13.63 -2.41 7.08
C ARG A 87 15.02 -2.74 6.56
N GLY A 88 16.02 -1.91 6.84
CA GLY A 88 17.40 -2.14 6.41
C GLY A 88 17.98 -3.47 6.91
N ALA A 89 17.66 -3.86 8.15
CA ALA A 89 18.08 -5.15 8.69
C ALA A 89 17.42 -6.34 7.97
N ILE A 90 16.12 -6.22 7.65
CA ILE A 90 15.35 -7.26 6.95
C ILE A 90 15.79 -7.35 5.49
N ASP A 91 15.90 -6.23 4.78
CA ASP A 91 16.26 -6.17 3.37
C ASP A 91 17.68 -6.71 3.15
N ALA A 92 18.63 -6.39 4.04
CA ALA A 92 19.98 -6.95 3.98
C ALA A 92 20.01 -8.47 4.17
N LEU A 93 19.19 -8.99 5.09
CA LEU A 93 19.02 -10.43 5.29
C LEU A 93 18.39 -11.09 4.06
N ALA A 94 17.33 -10.50 3.51
CA ALA A 94 16.63 -11.00 2.34
C ALA A 94 17.57 -11.06 1.12
N ALA A 95 18.31 -9.98 0.85
CA ALA A 95 19.28 -9.92 -0.24
C ALA A 95 20.38 -10.99 -0.10
N ARG A 96 20.90 -11.19 1.12
CA ARG A 96 21.89 -12.24 1.38
C ARG A 96 21.34 -13.63 1.09
N LEU A 97 20.15 -13.95 1.62
CA LEU A 97 19.52 -15.25 1.41
C LEU A 97 19.14 -15.49 -0.05
N ALA A 98 18.73 -14.45 -0.78
CA ALA A 98 18.46 -14.54 -2.21
C ALA A 98 19.74 -14.86 -2.98
N ALA A 99 20.86 -14.19 -2.68
CA ALA A 99 22.16 -14.47 -3.29
C ALA A 99 22.66 -15.90 -3.00
N GLU A 100 22.52 -16.38 -1.77
CA GLU A 100 22.88 -17.76 -1.37
C GLU A 100 22.07 -18.83 -2.13
N ARG A 101 20.86 -18.49 -2.61
CA ARG A 101 19.95 -19.41 -3.31
C ARG A 101 19.99 -19.26 -4.83
N ALA A 102 20.72 -18.29 -5.36
CA ALA A 102 20.67 -17.91 -6.77
C ALA A 102 20.90 -19.10 -7.71
N ASP A 103 21.85 -19.97 -7.39
CA ASP A 103 22.18 -21.16 -8.19
C ASP A 103 21.04 -22.22 -8.21
N THR A 104 20.17 -22.20 -7.20
CA THR A 104 19.09 -23.19 -7.01
C THR A 104 17.69 -22.64 -7.30
N ASP A 105 17.54 -21.32 -7.44
CA ASP A 105 16.27 -20.65 -7.70
C ASP A 105 16.33 -19.82 -8.99
N ALA A 106 16.47 -20.50 -10.12
CA ALA A 106 16.48 -19.87 -11.44
C ALA A 106 15.18 -19.07 -11.71
N ALA A 107 14.05 -19.52 -11.18
CA ALA A 107 12.77 -18.83 -11.34
C ALA A 107 12.75 -17.51 -10.56
N GLY A 108 13.25 -17.48 -9.32
CA GLY A 108 13.44 -16.25 -8.55
C GLY A 108 14.41 -15.28 -9.21
N CYS A 109 15.54 -15.78 -9.72
CA CYS A 109 16.49 -14.96 -10.47
C CYS A 109 15.82 -14.28 -11.68
N ALA A 110 15.05 -15.03 -12.47
CA ALA A 110 14.33 -14.48 -13.62
C ALA A 110 13.28 -13.42 -13.22
N ARG A 111 12.54 -13.64 -12.11
CA ARG A 111 11.61 -12.63 -11.57
C ARG A 111 12.35 -11.37 -11.12
N LEU A 112 13.48 -11.52 -10.43
CA LEU A 112 14.28 -10.41 -9.93
C LEU A 112 14.88 -9.60 -11.10
N GLU A 113 15.38 -10.27 -12.13
CA GLU A 113 15.86 -9.61 -13.34
C GLU A 113 14.77 -8.80 -14.04
N ALA A 114 13.55 -9.36 -14.14
CA ALA A 114 12.40 -8.66 -14.70
C ALA A 114 12.02 -7.43 -13.85
N ALA A 115 11.96 -7.57 -12.53
CA ALA A 115 11.67 -6.47 -11.61
C ALA A 115 12.73 -5.37 -11.68
N LEU A 116 14.01 -5.73 -11.71
CA LEU A 116 15.13 -4.80 -11.90
C LEU A 116 15.07 -4.09 -13.26
N ALA A 117 14.71 -4.80 -14.33
CA ALA A 117 14.53 -4.20 -15.64
C ALA A 117 13.36 -3.21 -15.68
N ALA A 118 12.27 -3.50 -14.98
CA ALA A 118 11.15 -2.57 -14.81
C ALA A 118 11.57 -1.34 -13.99
N GLY A 119 12.23 -1.53 -12.85
CA GLY A 119 12.75 -0.45 -12.00
C GLY A 119 13.73 0.47 -12.72
N ARG A 120 14.56 -0.06 -13.61
CA ARG A 120 15.48 0.73 -14.45
C ARG A 120 14.78 1.66 -15.47
N ARG A 121 13.49 1.46 -15.73
CA ARG A 121 12.68 2.33 -16.62
C ARG A 121 11.97 3.46 -15.87
N ILE A 122 12.07 3.51 -14.54
CA ILE A 122 11.48 4.57 -13.73
C ILE A 122 12.07 5.92 -14.15
N ASP A 123 11.20 6.88 -14.40
CA ASP A 123 11.56 8.25 -14.75
C ASP A 123 10.66 9.28 -14.05
N ARG A 124 10.76 10.56 -14.47
CA ARG A 124 10.02 11.66 -13.85
C ARG A 124 8.51 11.63 -14.13
N THR A 125 8.07 10.80 -15.07
CA THR A 125 6.67 10.64 -15.46
C THR A 125 5.99 9.47 -14.72
N THR A 126 6.78 8.58 -14.12
CA THR A 126 6.26 7.47 -13.31
C THR A 126 5.46 8.01 -12.13
N THR A 127 4.21 7.60 -12.02
CA THR A 127 3.31 8.01 -10.95
C THR A 127 3.71 7.36 -9.62
N LEU A 128 3.33 7.96 -8.49
CA LEU A 128 3.61 7.35 -7.18
C LEU A 128 2.95 5.96 -7.04
N ALA A 129 1.76 5.79 -7.60
CA ALA A 129 1.07 4.50 -7.59
C ALA A 129 1.88 3.42 -8.32
N GLU A 130 2.43 3.75 -9.50
CA GLU A 130 3.33 2.85 -10.24
C GLU A 130 4.63 2.58 -9.48
N LEU A 131 5.24 3.60 -8.85
CA LEU A 131 6.45 3.40 -8.03
C LEU A 131 6.22 2.41 -6.89
N ILE A 132 5.08 2.50 -6.20
CA ILE A 132 4.72 1.58 -5.11
C ILE A 132 4.59 0.14 -5.64
N VAL A 133 3.92 -0.04 -6.79
CA VAL A 133 3.76 -1.36 -7.41
C VAL A 133 5.13 -1.95 -7.78
N LEU A 134 6.00 -1.16 -8.43
CA LEU A 134 7.35 -1.58 -8.81
C LEU A 134 8.22 -1.94 -7.59
N ASP A 135 8.14 -1.18 -6.50
CA ASP A 135 8.86 -1.49 -5.25
C ASP A 135 8.37 -2.82 -4.65
N VAL A 136 7.06 -3.02 -4.59
CA VAL A 136 6.47 -4.27 -4.06
C VAL A 136 6.84 -5.47 -4.91
N ASP A 137 6.80 -5.34 -6.23
CA ASP A 137 7.17 -6.42 -7.16
C ASP A 137 8.65 -6.79 -7.01
N PHE A 138 9.55 -5.80 -6.84
CA PHE A 138 10.97 -6.05 -6.55
C PHE A 138 11.18 -6.83 -5.24
N HIS A 139 10.48 -6.47 -4.16
CA HIS A 139 10.64 -7.15 -2.87
C HIS A 139 9.94 -8.53 -2.81
N ARG A 140 9.08 -8.84 -3.78
CA ARG A 140 8.41 -10.15 -3.90
C ARG A 140 9.09 -11.12 -4.87
N ALA A 141 10.01 -10.63 -5.70
CA ALA A 141 10.71 -11.40 -6.71
C ALA A 141 11.59 -12.49 -6.08
#